data_AF-B9S178-F1
#
_entry.id   AF-B9S178-F1
#
_cell.length_a   1.000
_cell.length_b   1.000
_cell.length_c   1.000
_cell.angle_alpha   90.00
_cell.angle_beta   90.00
_cell.angle_gamma   90.00
#
_symmetry.space_group_name_H-M   'P 1'
#
loop_
_entity.id
_entity.type
_entity.pdbx_description
1 polymer ?
#
loop_
_entity_poly.entity_id
_entity_poly.type
_entity_poly.pdbx_seq_one_letter_code
_entity_poly.pdbx_strand_id
1 'polypeptide(L)'
;MREQISNTGDSTVVVINKAKLNEIIANGSLEFDEWTSLISEVEKSYPDSIEDIRLVYDSFLSEFPLCYGYWRKYVNHNIRLSTIDKVVQVFERAVLSATYSVDLWVDYCDFGTLSFEDPSDVRRLFKRALSFVGKDYLCHALWDKYIEFEFSLKHWSSLAHIYIQTLRFPTKKLHHYYDSFKKLVEVWETEMESCSNCSLTELVELMPDTEASIHYNHDDIICIIKKLLDPSIGSARSKVLQNYKAIGELFFQEASKLNEKISYFETRIKRPYFHVKPLNASQLENWNCYLNFAELHGDFDWAVKLYERCLIPCANYPEFWMRYVEFMESKGGREIANLALDRATQIFLKVYIFLTRSLSFHHEDTKIINCISYGVVHPFLFSFCKVNNDCSGNL
;
A
#
# COMPACT_ATOMS: atom_id res chain seq x y z
N MET A 1 -9.28 -15.44 63.32
CA MET A 1 -9.92 -16.47 62.47
C MET A 1 -11.26 -15.90 62.07
N ARG A 2 -11.39 -15.27 60.89
CA ARG A 2 -11.63 -15.88 59.56
C ARG A 2 -12.89 -16.73 59.55
N GLU A 3 -13.94 -16.25 58.87
CA GLU A 3 -14.60 -16.89 57.71
C GLU A 3 -15.82 -16.04 57.31
N GLN A 4 -15.72 -15.35 56.16
CA GLN A 4 -16.24 -15.75 54.84
C GLN A 4 -17.72 -15.36 54.66
N ILE A 5 -17.92 -14.12 54.20
CA ILE A 5 -19.12 -13.74 53.45
C ILE A 5 -18.77 -13.95 51.98
N SER A 6 -19.25 -15.07 51.42
CA SER A 6 -19.23 -15.32 49.99
C SER A 6 -20.23 -14.37 49.33
N ASN A 7 -19.74 -13.27 48.78
CA ASN A 7 -20.51 -12.45 47.86
C ASN A 7 -20.01 -12.76 46.45
N THR A 8 -20.54 -13.84 45.87
CA THR A 8 -20.43 -14.13 44.45
C THR A 8 -21.29 -13.12 43.71
N GLY A 9 -20.66 -12.00 43.33
CA GLY A 9 -21.18 -11.09 42.32
C GLY A 9 -21.15 -11.81 40.98
N ASP A 10 -22.29 -12.37 40.63
CA ASP A 10 -22.59 -12.97 39.33
C ASP A 10 -22.44 -11.90 38.25
N SER A 11 -21.25 -11.83 37.63
CA SER A 11 -21.03 -11.11 36.39
C SER A 11 -21.76 -11.89 35.30
N THR A 12 -23.04 -11.57 35.14
CA THR A 12 -23.90 -12.09 34.08
C THR A 12 -23.32 -11.68 32.73
N VAL A 13 -22.50 -12.56 32.17
CA VAL A 13 -22.12 -12.54 30.75
C VAL A 13 -23.43 -12.69 29.99
N VAL A 14 -23.91 -11.60 29.41
CA VAL A 14 -25.10 -11.63 28.56
C VAL A 14 -24.70 -12.39 27.30
N VAL A 15 -24.88 -13.71 27.32
CA VAL A 15 -24.69 -14.57 26.16
C VAL A 15 -25.63 -14.05 25.07
N ILE A 16 -25.08 -13.37 24.06
CA ILE A 16 -25.85 -12.88 22.92
C ILE A 16 -26.30 -14.11 22.14
N ASN A 17 -27.57 -14.49 22.28
CA ASN A 17 -28.14 -15.54 21.45
C ASN A 17 -27.98 -15.19 19.96
N LYS A 18 -27.64 -16.17 19.11
CA LYS A 18 -27.43 -16.06 17.66
C LYS A 18 -28.55 -15.29 16.93
N ALA A 19 -29.81 -15.44 17.37
CA ALA A 19 -30.93 -14.68 16.83
C ALA A 19 -30.81 -13.16 17.10
N LYS A 20 -30.37 -12.80 18.32
CA LYS A 20 -30.13 -11.42 18.74
C LYS A 20 -28.90 -10.83 18.05
N LEU A 21 -27.86 -11.63 17.78
CA LEU A 21 -26.70 -11.21 16.97
C LEU A 21 -27.13 -10.82 15.55
N ASN A 22 -27.92 -11.68 14.89
CA ASN A 22 -28.46 -11.39 13.56
C ASN A 22 -29.36 -10.15 13.55
N GLU A 23 -30.17 -9.95 14.59
CA GLU A 23 -31.05 -8.78 14.72
C GLU A 23 -30.24 -7.49 14.93
N ILE A 24 -29.20 -7.51 15.76
CA ILE A 24 -28.30 -6.38 15.99
C ILE A 24 -27.60 -5.98 14.67
N ILE A 25 -27.13 -6.96 13.90
CA ILE A 25 -26.49 -6.71 12.61
C ILE A 25 -27.51 -6.20 11.58
N ALA A 26 -28.72 -6.75 11.55
CA ALA A 26 -29.78 -6.38 10.61
C ALA A 26 -30.39 -5.00 10.89
N ASN A 27 -30.41 -4.55 12.16
CA ASN A 27 -30.99 -3.26 12.54
C ASN A 27 -30.12 -2.05 12.14
N GLY A 28 -28.89 -2.30 11.67
CA GLY A 28 -28.15 -1.39 10.79
C GLY A 28 -27.88 0.01 11.33
N SER A 29 -26.81 0.16 12.12
CA SER A 29 -25.96 1.36 12.27
C SER A 29 -25.29 1.32 13.64
N LEU A 30 -24.46 0.32 13.89
CA LEU A 30 -23.62 0.32 15.08
C LEU A 30 -22.48 1.33 14.90
N GLU A 31 -22.23 2.12 15.93
CA GLU A 31 -21.04 2.97 15.99
C GLU A 31 -19.77 2.11 16.10
N PHE A 32 -18.62 2.70 15.77
CA PHE A 32 -17.35 1.96 15.75
C PHE A 32 -17.07 1.23 17.08
N ASP A 33 -17.24 1.91 18.22
CA ASP A 33 -16.97 1.34 19.54
C ASP A 33 -17.94 0.20 19.89
N GLU A 34 -19.20 0.28 19.43
CA GLU A 34 -20.20 -0.77 19.60
C GLU A 34 -19.83 -2.02 18.81
N TRP A 35 -19.37 -1.85 17.56
CA TRP A 35 -18.80 -2.94 16.77
C TRP A 35 -17.61 -3.59 17.46
N THR A 36 -16.67 -2.79 17.99
CA THR A 36 -15.50 -3.35 18.68
C THR A 36 -15.88 -4.18 19.91
N SER A 37 -16.93 -3.73 20.63
CA SER A 37 -17.47 -4.42 21.78
C SER A 37 -18.17 -5.72 21.37
N LEU A 38 -18.96 -5.69 20.29
CA LEU A 38 -19.63 -6.87 19.74
C LEU A 38 -18.64 -7.93 19.27
N ILE A 39 -17.60 -7.54 18.53
CA ILE A 39 -16.52 -8.44 18.10
C ILE A 39 -15.86 -9.08 19.32
N SER A 40 -15.52 -8.28 20.33
CA SER A 40 -14.88 -8.77 21.55
C SER A 40 -15.78 -9.76 22.32
N GLU A 41 -17.09 -9.55 22.30
CA GLU A 41 -18.06 -10.46 22.93
C GLU A 41 -18.19 -11.77 22.15
N VAL A 42 -18.30 -11.72 20.82
CA VAL A 42 -18.36 -12.92 19.97
C VAL A 42 -17.08 -13.75 20.10
N GLU A 43 -15.90 -13.12 20.10
CA GLU A 43 -14.62 -13.81 20.28
C GLU A 43 -14.51 -14.54 21.62
N LYS A 44 -15.15 -14.00 22.69
CA LYS A 44 -15.15 -14.60 24.03
C LYS A 44 -16.20 -15.70 24.16
N SER A 45 -17.41 -15.44 23.68
CA SER A 45 -18.55 -16.33 23.84
C SER A 45 -18.52 -17.52 22.86
N TYR A 46 -17.92 -17.34 21.67
CA TYR A 46 -17.90 -18.35 20.60
C TYR A 46 -16.51 -18.50 19.94
N PRO A 47 -15.45 -18.83 20.71
CA PRO A 47 -14.06 -18.79 20.22
C PRO A 47 -13.73 -19.78 19.11
N ASP A 48 -14.49 -20.87 19.00
CA ASP A 48 -14.30 -21.94 18.01
C ASP A 48 -15.41 -21.98 16.94
N SER A 49 -16.36 -21.04 16.99
CA SER A 49 -17.43 -20.92 16.00
C SER A 49 -16.98 -20.02 14.85
N ILE A 50 -16.41 -20.61 13.80
CA ILE A 50 -15.94 -19.84 12.65
C ILE A 50 -17.09 -19.14 11.92
N GLU A 51 -18.30 -19.70 11.91
CA GLU A 51 -19.46 -19.10 11.26
C GLU A 51 -19.88 -17.79 11.94
N ASP A 52 -19.91 -17.74 13.27
CA ASP A 52 -20.32 -16.54 14.01
C ASP A 52 -19.22 -15.47 13.95
N ILE A 53 -17.94 -15.89 14.00
CA ILE A 53 -16.79 -15.01 13.76
C ILE A 53 -16.85 -14.41 12.35
N ARG A 54 -17.08 -15.22 11.32
CA ARG A 54 -17.21 -14.74 9.93
C ARG A 54 -18.32 -13.72 9.79
N LEU A 55 -19.49 -13.99 10.37
CA LEU A 55 -20.64 -13.10 10.29
C LEU A 55 -20.33 -11.71 10.87
N VAL A 56 -19.78 -11.64 12.09
CA VAL A 56 -19.51 -10.35 12.75
C VAL A 56 -18.39 -9.57 12.03
N TYR A 57 -17.33 -10.27 11.61
CA TYR A 57 -16.20 -9.65 10.90
C TYR A 57 -16.58 -9.19 9.49
N ASP A 58 -17.34 -10.00 8.72
CA ASP A 58 -17.80 -9.63 7.39
C ASP A 58 -18.71 -8.39 7.44
N SER A 59 -19.58 -8.32 8.45
CA SER A 59 -20.45 -7.16 8.67
C SER A 59 -19.65 -5.91 9.04
N PHE A 60 -18.76 -6.02 10.03
CA PHE A 60 -17.91 -4.90 10.46
C PHE A 60 -17.01 -4.36 9.33
N LEU A 61 -16.33 -5.26 8.61
CA LEU A 61 -15.39 -4.89 7.56
C LEU A 61 -16.08 -4.40 6.28
N SER A 62 -17.37 -4.65 6.11
CA SER A 62 -18.17 -4.01 5.06
C SER A 62 -18.42 -2.52 5.32
N GLU A 63 -18.47 -2.11 6.59
CA GLU A 63 -18.62 -0.71 7.00
C GLU A 63 -17.27 -0.01 7.22
N PHE A 64 -16.27 -0.73 7.73
CA PHE A 64 -14.92 -0.20 8.00
C PHE A 64 -13.81 -0.98 7.26
N PRO A 65 -13.79 -0.96 5.91
CA PRO A 65 -12.89 -1.82 5.12
C PRO A 65 -11.40 -1.51 5.30
N LEU A 66 -11.04 -0.29 5.68
CA LEU A 66 -9.64 0.15 5.88
C LEU A 66 -9.06 -0.24 7.25
N CYS A 67 -9.83 -0.89 8.11
CA CYS A 67 -9.38 -1.37 9.42
C CYS A 67 -8.50 -2.63 9.31
N TYR A 68 -7.28 -2.49 8.78
CA TYR A 68 -6.36 -3.61 8.54
C TYR A 68 -6.09 -4.47 9.79
N GLY A 69 -6.05 -3.87 10.98
CA GLY A 69 -5.87 -4.62 12.24
C GLY A 69 -6.97 -5.64 12.51
N TYR A 70 -8.19 -5.37 12.05
CA TYR A 70 -9.31 -6.31 12.16
C TYR A 70 -9.28 -7.36 11.05
N TRP A 71 -8.85 -7.00 9.83
CA TRP A 71 -8.53 -8.00 8.81
C TRP A 71 -7.49 -9.02 9.31
N ARG A 72 -6.42 -8.54 9.97
CA ARG A 72 -5.39 -9.41 10.58
C ARG A 72 -5.99 -10.35 11.63
N LYS A 73 -6.81 -9.84 12.54
CA LYS A 73 -7.51 -10.70 13.53
C LYS A 73 -8.40 -11.74 12.85
N TYR A 74 -9.17 -11.32 11.86
CA TYR A 74 -10.07 -12.20 11.13
C TYR A 74 -9.34 -13.33 10.40
N VAL A 75 -8.24 -13.00 9.73
CA VAL A 75 -7.33 -13.96 9.12
C VAL A 75 -6.78 -14.94 10.16
N ASN A 76 -6.32 -14.44 11.32
CA ASN A 76 -5.77 -15.30 12.37
C ASN A 76 -6.80 -16.31 12.90
N HIS A 77 -8.08 -15.93 13.00
CA HIS A 77 -9.15 -16.88 13.33
C HIS A 77 -9.34 -17.94 12.23
N ASN A 78 -9.32 -17.54 10.95
CA ASN A 78 -9.42 -18.49 9.84
C ASN A 78 -8.20 -19.42 9.76
N ILE A 79 -6.98 -18.96 10.08
CA ILE A 79 -5.78 -19.81 10.15
C ILE A 79 -5.96 -20.89 11.21
N ARG A 80 -6.56 -20.57 12.35
CA ARG A 80 -6.81 -21.51 13.45
C ARG A 80 -7.93 -22.51 13.14
N LEU A 81 -8.99 -22.07 12.45
CA LEU A 81 -10.27 -22.78 12.39
C LEU A 81 -10.69 -23.19 10.97
N SER A 82 -9.87 -22.97 9.94
CA SER A 82 -10.25 -23.22 8.54
C SER A 82 -9.10 -23.70 7.67
N THR A 83 -9.42 -24.10 6.44
CA THR A 83 -8.44 -24.54 5.44
C THR A 83 -7.67 -23.36 4.86
N ILE A 84 -6.49 -23.66 4.30
CA ILE A 84 -5.63 -22.68 3.62
C ILE A 84 -6.41 -21.90 2.54
N ASP A 85 -7.23 -22.58 1.74
CA ASP A 85 -8.06 -21.93 0.71
C ASP A 85 -8.98 -20.85 1.27
N LYS A 86 -9.55 -21.08 2.45
CA LYS A 86 -10.43 -20.11 3.11
C LYS A 86 -9.64 -18.94 3.67
N VAL A 87 -8.45 -19.18 4.21
CA VAL A 87 -7.54 -18.12 4.65
C VAL A 87 -7.13 -17.23 3.47
N VAL A 88 -6.76 -17.84 2.33
CA VAL A 88 -6.44 -17.13 1.09
C VAL A 88 -7.62 -16.28 0.62
N GLN A 89 -8.85 -16.82 0.63
CA GLN A 89 -10.05 -16.05 0.28
C GLN A 89 -10.23 -14.79 1.16
N VAL A 90 -9.96 -14.90 2.46
CA VAL A 90 -10.04 -13.75 3.38
C VAL A 90 -8.92 -12.74 3.08
N PHE A 91 -7.69 -13.19 2.83
CA PHE A 91 -6.60 -12.30 2.42
C PHE A 91 -6.89 -11.57 1.10
N GLU A 92 -7.39 -12.28 0.09
CA GLU A 92 -7.75 -11.69 -1.20
C GLU A 92 -8.83 -10.61 -1.05
N ARG A 93 -9.84 -10.85 -0.21
CA ARG A 93 -10.83 -9.81 0.14
C ARG A 93 -10.21 -8.63 0.88
N ALA A 94 -9.29 -8.90 1.80
CA ALA A 94 -8.62 -7.87 2.57
C ALA A 94 -7.80 -6.95 1.68
N VAL A 95 -6.94 -7.50 0.80
CA VAL A 95 -6.09 -6.71 -0.10
C VAL A 95 -6.88 -6.06 -1.23
N LEU A 96 -8.09 -6.53 -1.54
CA LEU A 96 -9.01 -5.79 -2.39
C LEU A 96 -9.61 -4.57 -1.67
N SER A 97 -9.90 -4.70 -0.38
CA SER A 97 -10.51 -3.64 0.44
C SER A 97 -9.52 -2.55 0.85
N ALA A 98 -8.28 -2.93 1.14
CA ALA A 98 -7.21 -2.05 1.60
C ALA A 98 -5.93 -2.28 0.78
N THR A 99 -6.04 -2.16 -0.55
CA THR A 99 -4.98 -2.48 -1.53
C THR A 99 -3.67 -1.77 -1.29
N TYR A 100 -3.68 -0.57 -0.73
CA TYR A 100 -2.47 0.21 -0.49
C TYR A 100 -1.94 0.09 0.94
N SER A 101 -2.42 -0.89 1.72
CA SER A 101 -1.89 -1.20 3.06
C SER A 101 -0.64 -2.08 2.97
N VAL A 102 0.53 -1.51 3.28
CA VAL A 102 1.80 -2.27 3.35
C VAL A 102 1.70 -3.42 4.34
N ASP A 103 1.18 -3.16 5.54
CA ASP A 103 1.09 -4.16 6.62
C ASP A 103 0.29 -5.39 6.22
N LEU A 104 -0.80 -5.20 5.47
CA LEU A 104 -1.65 -6.29 5.03
C LEU A 104 -0.97 -7.17 3.97
N TRP A 105 -0.24 -6.55 3.04
CA TRP A 105 0.57 -7.29 2.08
C TRP A 105 1.72 -8.04 2.75
N VAL A 106 2.34 -7.45 3.79
CA VAL A 106 3.37 -8.12 4.58
C VAL A 106 2.80 -9.37 5.24
N ASP A 107 1.66 -9.26 5.91
CA ASP A 107 1.00 -10.42 6.54
C ASP A 107 0.65 -11.50 5.51
N TYR A 108 0.16 -11.11 4.33
CA TYR A 108 -0.21 -12.07 3.30
C TYR A 108 1.02 -12.75 2.68
N CYS A 109 2.10 -12.02 2.41
CA CYS A 109 3.33 -12.62 1.89
C CYS A 109 4.03 -13.51 2.92
N ASP A 110 3.97 -13.16 4.21
CA ASP A 110 4.48 -13.98 5.31
C ASP A 110 3.69 -15.30 5.40
N PHE A 111 2.35 -15.22 5.37
CA PHE A 111 1.50 -16.40 5.30
C PHE A 111 1.79 -17.27 4.06
N GLY A 112 1.90 -16.65 2.89
CA GLY A 112 2.19 -17.34 1.63
C GLY A 112 3.55 -18.05 1.66
N THR A 113 4.56 -17.42 2.26
CA THR A 113 5.91 -18.03 2.44
C THR A 113 5.87 -19.28 3.32
N LEU A 114 4.98 -19.32 4.31
CA LEU A 114 4.84 -20.45 5.22
C LEU A 114 3.90 -21.55 4.70
N SER A 115 2.95 -21.20 3.82
CA SER A 115 1.80 -22.06 3.50
C SER A 115 1.76 -22.53 2.06
N PHE A 116 2.39 -21.83 1.11
CA PHE A 116 2.36 -22.21 -0.30
C PHE A 116 3.48 -23.19 -0.62
N GLU A 117 3.15 -24.21 -1.42
CA GLU A 117 4.10 -25.26 -1.80
C GLU A 117 5.07 -24.81 -2.90
N ASP A 118 4.60 -24.02 -3.88
CA ASP A 118 5.42 -23.53 -5.00
C ASP A 118 6.05 -22.15 -4.67
N PRO A 119 7.39 -22.03 -4.61
CA PRO A 119 8.08 -20.76 -4.47
C PRO A 119 7.72 -19.72 -5.55
N SER A 120 7.28 -20.17 -6.74
CA SER A 120 6.85 -19.28 -7.83
C SER A 120 5.58 -18.52 -7.49
N ASP A 121 4.67 -19.13 -6.74
CA ASP A 121 3.45 -18.47 -6.25
C ASP A 121 3.77 -17.40 -5.22
N VAL A 122 4.70 -17.68 -4.31
CA VAL A 122 5.20 -16.70 -3.34
C VAL A 122 5.84 -15.51 -4.05
N ARG A 123 6.68 -15.74 -5.07
CA ARG A 123 7.29 -14.66 -5.89
C ARG A 123 6.23 -13.83 -6.61
N ARG A 124 5.21 -14.49 -7.17
CA ARG A 124 4.10 -13.80 -7.84
C ARG A 124 3.34 -12.91 -6.86
N LEU A 125 3.13 -13.39 -5.63
CA LEU A 125 2.49 -12.63 -4.57
C LEU A 125 3.30 -11.40 -4.16
N PHE A 126 4.62 -11.54 -3.92
CA PHE A 126 5.51 -10.40 -3.63
C PHE A 126 5.51 -9.36 -4.77
N LYS A 127 5.61 -9.80 -6.02
CA LYS A 127 5.55 -8.90 -7.19
C LYS A 127 4.22 -8.16 -7.28
N ARG A 128 3.11 -8.85 -7.02
CA ARG A 128 1.77 -8.24 -6.98
C ARG A 128 1.69 -7.18 -5.90
N ALA A 129 2.12 -7.50 -4.67
CA ALA A 129 2.15 -6.55 -3.57
C ALA A 129 2.98 -5.30 -3.91
N LEU A 130 4.20 -5.48 -4.43
CA LEU A 130 5.08 -4.38 -4.80
C LEU A 130 4.53 -3.51 -5.94
N SER A 131 3.68 -4.05 -6.83
CA SER A 131 3.02 -3.23 -7.86
C SER A 131 2.09 -2.16 -7.27
N PHE A 132 1.50 -2.43 -6.11
CA PHE A 132 0.61 -1.49 -5.40
C PHE A 132 1.38 -0.63 -4.40
N VAL A 133 2.18 -1.25 -3.52
CA VAL A 133 2.82 -0.56 -2.39
C VAL A 133 4.31 -0.28 -2.57
N GLY A 134 4.91 -0.62 -3.70
CA GLY A 134 6.37 -0.50 -3.92
C GLY A 134 6.92 0.92 -3.92
N LYS A 135 6.06 1.94 -4.03
CA LYS A 135 6.41 3.37 -3.86
C LYS A 135 5.95 3.95 -2.51
N ASP A 136 5.47 3.12 -1.58
CA ASP A 136 5.21 3.55 -0.21
C ASP A 136 6.53 3.66 0.56
N TYR A 137 6.73 4.75 1.30
CA TYR A 137 7.94 4.96 2.09
C TYR A 137 8.21 3.85 3.12
N LEU A 138 7.15 3.19 3.60
CA LEU A 138 7.18 2.08 4.55
C LEU A 138 7.25 0.70 3.89
N CYS A 139 7.32 0.60 2.56
CA CYS A 139 7.39 -0.69 1.85
C CYS A 139 8.65 -1.52 2.15
N HIS A 140 9.63 -0.94 2.87
CA HIS A 140 10.81 -1.64 3.37
C HIS A 140 10.47 -2.93 4.14
N ALA A 141 9.35 -2.96 4.88
CA ALA A 141 8.92 -4.17 5.58
C ALA A 141 8.65 -5.35 4.63
N LEU A 142 8.11 -5.06 3.44
CA LEU A 142 7.85 -6.06 2.41
C LEU A 142 9.15 -6.47 1.70
N TRP A 143 10.03 -5.51 1.42
CA TRP A 143 11.35 -5.80 0.86
C TRP A 143 12.20 -6.67 1.77
N ASP A 144 12.21 -6.41 3.08
CA ASP A 144 12.94 -7.22 4.05
C ASP A 144 12.49 -8.68 4.01
N LYS A 145 11.18 -8.93 3.98
CA LYS A 145 10.59 -10.27 3.83
C LYS A 145 10.94 -10.93 2.50
N TYR A 146 10.92 -10.15 1.42
CA TYR A 146 11.24 -10.70 0.10
C TYR A 146 12.73 -11.09 -0.03
N ILE A 147 13.62 -10.27 0.54
CA ILE A 147 15.06 -10.54 0.65
C ILE A 147 15.30 -11.81 1.48
N GLU A 148 14.67 -11.91 2.66
CA GLU A 148 14.76 -13.09 3.53
C GLU A 148 14.33 -14.37 2.79
N PHE A 149 13.21 -14.30 2.07
CA PHE A 149 12.69 -15.40 1.27
C PHE A 149 13.67 -15.86 0.17
N GLU A 150 14.13 -14.97 -0.71
CA GLU A 150 15.04 -15.37 -1.79
C GLU A 150 16.43 -15.79 -1.28
N PHE A 151 16.88 -15.20 -0.16
CA PHE A 151 18.10 -15.62 0.52
C PHE A 151 17.99 -17.04 1.06
N SER A 152 16.86 -17.40 1.68
CA SER A 152 16.59 -18.77 2.17
C SER A 152 16.64 -19.82 1.05
N LEU A 153 16.21 -19.43 -0.16
CA LEU A 153 16.25 -20.27 -1.36
C LEU A 153 17.59 -20.21 -2.10
N LYS A 154 18.55 -19.40 -1.63
CA LYS A 154 19.86 -19.16 -2.27
C LYS A 154 19.75 -18.73 -3.73
N HIS A 155 18.70 -17.99 -4.08
CA HIS A 155 18.46 -17.55 -5.46
C HIS A 155 19.17 -16.22 -5.75
N TRP A 156 20.48 -16.28 -5.96
CA TRP A 156 21.35 -15.10 -6.06
C TRP A 156 20.98 -14.12 -7.18
N SER A 157 20.46 -14.61 -8.30
CA SER A 157 20.00 -13.76 -9.41
C SER A 157 18.81 -12.88 -9.01
N SER A 158 17.82 -13.48 -8.35
CA SER A 158 16.66 -12.77 -7.81
C SER A 158 17.08 -11.78 -6.74
N LEU A 159 18.00 -12.17 -5.84
CA LEU A 159 18.47 -11.30 -4.77
C LEU A 159 19.22 -10.07 -5.29
N ALA A 160 20.11 -10.25 -6.27
CA ALA A 160 20.79 -9.14 -6.95
C ALA A 160 19.79 -8.19 -7.61
N HIS A 161 18.77 -8.76 -8.25
CA HIS A 161 17.71 -7.97 -8.87
C HIS A 161 16.92 -7.17 -7.82
N ILE A 162 16.55 -7.80 -6.69
CA ILE A 162 15.85 -7.13 -5.59
C ILE A 162 16.68 -5.96 -5.05
N TYR A 163 17.98 -6.13 -4.82
CA TYR A 163 18.84 -5.05 -4.33
C TYR A 163 18.88 -3.84 -5.27
N ILE A 164 18.84 -4.04 -6.59
CA ILE A 164 18.71 -2.92 -7.53
C ILE A 164 17.32 -2.28 -7.43
N GLN A 165 16.26 -3.09 -7.34
CA GLN A 165 14.89 -2.58 -7.26
C GLN A 165 14.63 -1.75 -6.00
N THR A 166 15.20 -2.13 -4.85
CA THR A 166 15.04 -1.39 -3.59
C THR A 166 15.69 0.01 -3.62
N LEU A 167 16.60 0.25 -4.56
CA LEU A 167 17.27 1.54 -4.74
C LEU A 167 16.53 2.47 -5.71
N ARG A 168 15.52 1.98 -6.46
CA ARG A 168 14.81 2.78 -7.48
C ARG A 168 13.90 3.85 -6.92
N PHE A 169 13.44 3.69 -5.67
CA PHE A 169 12.50 4.62 -5.06
C PHE A 169 12.82 4.83 -3.57
N PRO A 170 12.60 6.04 -3.01
CA PRO A 170 12.83 6.29 -1.60
C PRO A 170 12.05 5.35 -0.67
N THR A 171 12.75 4.77 0.29
CA THR A 171 12.15 4.04 1.41
C THR A 171 12.84 4.44 2.71
N LYS A 172 12.19 4.19 3.84
CA LYS A 172 12.77 4.44 5.18
C LYS A 172 14.14 3.77 5.39
N LYS A 173 14.40 2.64 4.73
CA LYS A 173 15.65 1.86 4.81
C LYS A 173 16.56 2.01 3.58
N LEU A 174 16.37 3.03 2.74
CA LEU A 174 17.13 3.20 1.49
C LEU A 174 18.65 3.07 1.68
N HIS A 175 19.23 3.80 2.64
CA HIS A 175 20.67 3.73 2.92
C HIS A 175 21.14 2.34 3.36
N HIS A 176 20.33 1.64 4.16
CA HIS A 176 20.63 0.27 4.59
C HIS A 176 20.66 -0.69 3.39
N TYR A 177 19.72 -0.57 2.46
CA TYR A 177 19.74 -1.37 1.23
C TYR A 177 20.95 -1.05 0.35
N TYR A 178 21.35 0.21 0.27
CA TYR A 178 22.56 0.60 -0.45
C TYR A 178 23.83 0.04 0.18
N ASP A 179 23.93 0.02 1.52
CA ASP A 179 25.04 -0.61 2.21
C ASP A 179 25.09 -2.12 1.98
N SER A 180 23.95 -2.81 2.01
CA SER A 180 23.87 -4.23 1.65
C SER A 180 24.24 -4.49 0.18
N PHE A 181 23.83 -3.60 -0.72
CA PHE A 181 24.20 -3.65 -2.13
C PHE A 181 25.72 -3.51 -2.33
N LYS A 182 26.36 -2.53 -1.67
CA LYS A 182 27.83 -2.36 -1.72
C LYS A 182 28.56 -3.59 -1.21
N LYS A 183 28.12 -4.17 -0.09
CA LYS A 183 28.70 -5.42 0.45
C LYS A 183 28.61 -6.57 -0.55
N LEU A 184 27.49 -6.70 -1.27
CA LEU A 184 27.34 -7.72 -2.32
C LEU A 184 28.34 -7.49 -3.47
N VAL A 185 28.50 -6.24 -3.90
CA VAL A 185 29.48 -5.86 -4.93
C VAL A 185 30.90 -6.16 -4.47
N GLU A 186 31.27 -5.80 -3.24
CA GLU A 186 32.59 -6.08 -2.64
C GLU A 186 32.90 -7.59 -2.58
N VAL A 187 31.90 -8.42 -2.21
CA VAL A 187 32.05 -9.88 -2.23
C VAL A 187 32.33 -10.38 -3.65
N TRP A 188 31.64 -9.87 -4.66
CA TRP A 188 31.88 -10.25 -6.04
C TRP A 188 33.21 -9.71 -6.60
N GLU A 189 33.64 -8.51 -6.19
CA GLU A 189 34.97 -7.98 -6.54
C GLU A 189 36.07 -8.90 -5.99
N THR A 190 35.99 -9.29 -4.71
CA THR A 190 36.99 -10.18 -4.07
C THR A 190 36.98 -11.61 -4.62
N GLU A 191 35.81 -12.19 -4.91
CA GLU A 191 35.71 -13.48 -5.60
C GLU A 191 36.42 -13.44 -6.96
N MET A 192 36.23 -12.37 -7.72
CA MET A 192 36.85 -12.20 -9.04
C MET A 192 38.36 -11.96 -8.95
N GLU A 193 38.85 -11.23 -7.95
CA GLU A 193 40.29 -11.05 -7.70
C GLU A 193 40.97 -12.37 -7.32
N SER A 194 40.31 -13.19 -6.48
CA SER A 194 40.84 -14.51 -6.08
C SER A 194 40.95 -15.50 -7.24
N CYS A 195 40.09 -15.37 -8.26
CA CYS A 195 40.15 -16.16 -9.50
C CYS A 195 41.10 -15.57 -10.56
N SER A 196 41.56 -14.34 -10.39
CA SER A 196 42.32 -13.57 -11.40
C SER A 196 43.81 -13.44 -11.07
N ASN A 197 44.47 -14.53 -10.64
CA ASN A 197 45.92 -14.64 -10.81
C ASN A 197 46.27 -14.87 -12.29
N CYS A 198 45.91 -13.93 -13.16
CA CYS A 198 46.46 -13.81 -14.52
C CYS A 198 46.27 -12.39 -15.06
N SER A 199 47.41 -11.69 -15.11
CA SER A 199 47.81 -10.52 -15.92
C SER A 199 46.92 -9.27 -15.97
N LEU A 200 47.51 -8.19 -15.47
CA LEU A 200 47.14 -6.79 -15.70
C LEU A 200 47.39 -6.37 -17.16
N THR A 201 46.39 -5.75 -17.79
CA THR A 201 46.35 -4.68 -18.83
C THR A 201 45.00 -4.84 -19.54
N GLU A 202 44.18 -3.84 -19.82
CA GLU A 202 44.45 -2.52 -20.38
C GLU A 202 43.23 -1.60 -20.15
N LEU A 203 43.45 -0.33 -20.42
CA LEU A 203 42.70 0.83 -19.95
C LEU A 203 41.23 0.92 -20.40
N VAL A 204 40.46 1.54 -19.52
CA VAL A 204 39.28 2.39 -19.73
C VAL A 204 39.00 2.74 -21.20
N GLU A 205 38.00 2.06 -21.78
CA GLU A 205 37.14 2.67 -22.80
C GLU A 205 35.82 3.05 -22.12
N LEU A 206 35.83 4.26 -21.55
CA LEU A 206 34.62 5.06 -21.39
C LEU A 206 34.16 5.46 -22.79
N MET A 207 32.93 5.10 -23.18
CA MET A 207 32.20 5.76 -24.26
C MET A 207 30.68 5.56 -24.11
N PRO A 208 29.82 6.50 -24.55
CA PRO A 208 30.02 7.94 -24.76
C PRO A 208 29.34 8.79 -23.68
N ASP A 209 29.89 9.98 -23.46
CA ASP A 209 29.15 11.14 -22.99
C ASP A 209 27.92 11.34 -23.88
N THR A 210 26.74 11.07 -23.34
CA THR A 210 25.49 11.59 -23.89
C THR A 210 24.61 11.89 -22.69
N GLU A 211 24.32 13.18 -22.49
CA GLU A 211 23.33 13.72 -21.54
C GLU A 211 21.89 13.31 -21.92
N ALA A 212 21.69 12.04 -22.27
CA ALA A 212 20.39 11.39 -22.34
C ALA A 212 20.22 10.65 -21.02
N SER A 213 19.10 10.87 -20.33
CA SER A 213 18.71 10.07 -19.17
C SER A 213 18.73 8.59 -19.57
N ILE A 214 19.77 7.86 -19.15
CA ILE A 214 19.92 6.43 -19.46
C ILE A 214 18.86 5.70 -18.65
N HIS A 215 17.71 5.46 -19.27
CA HIS A 215 16.63 4.70 -18.63
C HIS A 215 16.93 3.21 -18.77
N TYR A 216 17.49 2.60 -17.72
CA TYR A 216 17.64 1.15 -17.67
C TYR A 216 16.28 0.49 -17.43
N ASN A 217 15.80 -0.24 -18.44
CA ASN A 217 14.60 -1.07 -18.32
C ASN A 217 14.88 -2.26 -17.38
N HIS A 218 13.81 -2.79 -16.79
CA HIS A 218 13.82 -4.02 -16.01
C HIS A 218 14.45 -5.20 -16.76
N ASP A 219 14.23 -5.34 -18.07
CA ASP A 219 14.81 -6.43 -18.87
C ASP A 219 16.32 -6.30 -19.05
N ASP A 220 16.83 -5.07 -19.18
CA ASP A 220 18.27 -4.79 -19.29
C ASP A 220 18.98 -5.21 -18.01
N ILE A 221 18.40 -4.85 -16.86
CA ILE A 221 18.94 -5.21 -15.54
C ILE A 221 18.95 -6.73 -15.35
N ILE A 222 17.87 -7.43 -15.72
CA ILE A 222 17.84 -8.90 -15.68
C ILE A 222 18.94 -9.49 -16.56
N CYS A 223 19.14 -8.96 -17.77
CA CYS A 223 20.16 -9.44 -18.71
C CYS A 223 21.57 -9.25 -18.14
N ILE A 224 21.85 -8.09 -17.55
CA ILE A 224 23.13 -7.79 -16.88
C ILE A 224 23.37 -8.76 -15.73
N ILE A 225 22.37 -9.01 -14.88
CA ILE A 225 22.51 -9.92 -13.74
C ILE A 225 22.72 -11.36 -14.20
N LYS A 226 21.99 -11.82 -15.22
CA LYS A 226 22.18 -13.15 -15.80
C LYS A 226 23.61 -13.33 -16.33
N LYS A 227 24.12 -12.33 -17.04
CA LYS A 227 25.52 -12.31 -17.53
C LYS A 227 26.51 -12.31 -16.35
N LEU A 228 26.25 -11.53 -15.31
CA LEU A 228 27.13 -11.43 -14.15
C LEU A 228 27.30 -12.76 -13.40
N LEU A 229 26.26 -13.57 -13.39
CA LEU A 229 26.23 -14.88 -12.73
C LEU A 229 26.62 -16.04 -13.66
N ASP A 230 26.87 -15.77 -14.94
CA ASP A 230 27.32 -16.78 -15.90
C ASP A 230 28.83 -17.06 -15.73
N PRO A 231 29.23 -18.29 -15.37
CA PRO A 231 30.64 -18.66 -15.21
C PRO A 231 31.45 -18.56 -16.50
N SER A 232 30.80 -18.58 -17.68
CA SER A 232 31.47 -18.60 -18.98
C SER A 232 32.05 -17.24 -19.42
N ILE A 233 31.65 -16.14 -18.77
CA ILE A 233 31.99 -14.78 -19.20
C ILE A 233 33.45 -14.39 -18.88
N GLY A 234 34.16 -15.18 -18.05
CA GLY A 234 35.61 -15.04 -17.84
C GLY A 234 36.01 -13.61 -17.44
N SER A 235 36.97 -13.02 -18.17
CA SER A 235 37.48 -11.67 -17.90
C SER A 235 36.46 -10.54 -18.12
N ALA A 236 35.45 -10.74 -18.96
CA ALA A 236 34.40 -9.75 -19.19
C ALA A 236 33.46 -9.58 -17.98
N ARG A 237 33.53 -10.49 -16.99
CA ARG A 237 32.67 -10.49 -15.80
C ARG A 237 32.92 -9.24 -14.93
N SER A 238 34.17 -8.78 -14.88
CA SER A 238 34.54 -7.52 -14.21
C SER A 238 33.84 -6.30 -14.85
N LYS A 239 33.80 -6.22 -16.19
CA LYS A 239 33.10 -5.13 -16.90
C LYS A 239 31.59 -5.16 -16.63
N VAL A 240 30.98 -6.35 -16.61
CA VAL A 240 29.55 -6.51 -16.27
C VAL A 240 29.27 -6.10 -14.83
N LEU A 241 30.17 -6.42 -13.89
CA LEU A 241 30.07 -6.02 -12.49
C LEU A 241 30.12 -4.49 -12.33
N GLN A 242 31.04 -3.82 -13.04
CA GLN A 242 31.12 -2.35 -13.03
C GLN A 242 29.83 -1.72 -13.57
N ASN A 243 29.23 -2.28 -14.62
CA ASN A 243 27.93 -1.81 -15.11
C ASN A 243 26.82 -1.97 -14.06
N TYR A 244 26.77 -3.14 -13.39
CA TYR A 244 25.79 -3.39 -12.31
C TYR A 244 25.97 -2.40 -11.14
N LYS A 245 27.23 -2.14 -10.74
CA LYS A 245 27.60 -1.15 -9.72
C LYS A 245 27.12 0.25 -10.10
N ALA A 246 27.45 0.70 -11.30
CA ALA A 246 27.06 2.02 -11.81
C ALA A 246 25.53 2.22 -11.83
N ILE A 247 24.76 1.19 -12.20
CA ILE A 247 23.29 1.24 -12.18
C ILE A 247 22.77 1.42 -10.74
N GLY A 248 23.29 0.64 -9.79
CA GLY A 248 22.88 0.76 -8.39
C GLY A 248 23.23 2.12 -7.78
N GLU A 249 24.40 2.65 -8.09
CA GLU A 249 24.84 3.99 -7.66
C GLU A 249 23.95 5.09 -8.24
N LEU A 250 23.60 5.01 -9.53
CA LEU A 250 22.70 5.96 -10.18
C LEU A 250 21.33 5.99 -9.49
N PHE A 251 20.69 4.82 -9.33
CA PHE A 251 19.37 4.76 -8.69
C PHE A 251 19.41 5.23 -7.23
N PHE A 252 20.46 4.86 -6.48
CA PHE A 252 20.62 5.35 -5.12
C PHE A 252 20.74 6.88 -5.07
N GLN A 253 21.51 7.50 -5.97
CA GLN A 253 21.64 8.96 -6.03
C GLN A 253 20.31 9.65 -6.34
N GLU A 254 19.55 9.13 -7.31
CA GLU A 254 18.23 9.66 -7.67
C GLU A 254 17.23 9.53 -6.51
N ALA A 255 17.15 8.34 -5.91
CA ALA A 255 16.29 8.08 -4.75
C ALA A 255 16.71 8.91 -3.53
N SER A 256 18.00 9.11 -3.28
CA SER A 256 18.47 9.94 -2.16
C SER A 256 18.05 11.41 -2.33
N LYS A 257 18.19 11.97 -3.54
CA LYS A 257 17.75 13.34 -3.85
C LYS A 257 16.25 13.53 -3.63
N LEU A 258 15.44 12.53 -4.00
CA LEU A 258 14.00 12.58 -3.73
C LEU A 258 13.71 12.41 -2.24
N ASN A 259 14.41 11.50 -1.56
CA ASN A 259 14.29 11.23 -0.13
C ASN A 259 14.53 12.50 0.72
N GLU A 260 15.55 13.29 0.39
CA GLU A 260 15.84 14.56 1.05
C GLU A 260 14.63 15.51 1.03
N LYS A 261 13.90 15.56 -0.09
CA LYS A 261 12.73 16.42 -0.26
C LYS A 261 11.50 15.90 0.48
N ILE A 262 11.29 14.58 0.50
CA ILE A 262 10.06 13.98 1.05
C ILE A 262 10.15 13.59 2.53
N SER A 263 11.36 13.38 3.06
CA SER A 263 11.60 12.91 4.44
C SER A 263 10.93 13.80 5.50
N TYR A 264 10.89 15.11 5.26
CA TYR A 264 10.18 16.08 6.09
C TYR A 264 8.68 15.78 6.20
N PHE A 265 8.01 15.39 5.10
CA PHE A 265 6.59 15.04 5.13
C PHE A 265 6.37 13.72 5.88
N GLU A 266 7.22 12.73 5.58
CA GLU A 266 7.12 11.37 6.14
C GLU A 266 7.28 11.37 7.66
N THR A 267 8.22 12.15 8.20
CA THR A 267 8.46 12.24 9.65
C THR A 267 7.30 12.90 10.41
N ARG A 268 6.45 13.67 9.73
CA ARG A 268 5.28 14.35 10.31
C ARG A 268 4.00 13.50 10.26
N ILE A 269 4.00 12.40 9.52
CA ILE A 269 2.88 11.45 9.51
C ILE A 269 2.93 10.61 10.80
N LYS A 270 2.08 10.95 11.76
CA LYS A 270 1.99 10.22 13.05
C LYS A 270 1.04 9.02 13.01
N ARG A 271 0.03 9.07 12.16
CA ARG A 271 -1.00 8.03 12.01
C ARG A 271 -1.15 7.64 10.54
N PRO A 272 -0.43 6.59 10.08
CA PRO A 272 -0.50 6.12 8.69
C PRO A 272 -1.69 5.17 8.42
N TYR A 273 -2.45 4.80 9.45
CA TYR A 273 -3.57 3.86 9.36
C TYR A 273 -4.92 4.56 9.58
N PHE A 274 -5.99 3.91 9.13
CA PHE A 274 -7.36 4.40 9.32
C PHE A 274 -7.80 4.33 10.78
N HIS A 275 -8.47 5.37 11.25
CA HIS A 275 -9.19 5.38 12.53
C HIS A 275 -10.30 6.43 12.46
N VAL A 276 -11.46 6.12 13.06
CA VAL A 276 -12.65 7.01 13.10
C VAL A 276 -12.42 8.38 13.75
N LYS A 277 -11.59 8.48 14.80
CA LYS A 277 -11.19 9.74 15.43
C LYS A 277 -10.53 10.68 14.41
N PRO A 278 -10.86 11.98 14.41
CA PRO A 278 -10.30 12.92 13.46
C PRO A 278 -8.79 13.05 13.63
N LEU A 279 -8.09 13.25 12.51
CA LEU A 279 -6.73 13.76 12.47
C LEU A 279 -6.71 15.22 12.96
N ASN A 280 -5.57 15.62 13.52
CA ASN A 280 -5.33 17.02 13.84
C ASN A 280 -5.05 17.84 12.57
N ALA A 281 -5.27 19.15 12.65
CA ALA A 281 -5.08 20.06 11.52
C ALA A 281 -3.65 20.03 10.94
N SER A 282 -2.62 19.83 11.77
CA SER A 282 -1.24 19.78 11.29
C SER A 282 -0.92 18.54 10.45
N GLN A 283 -1.58 17.40 10.71
CA GLN A 283 -1.47 16.21 9.86
C GLN A 283 -2.21 16.37 8.54
N LEU A 284 -3.39 17.00 8.54
CA LEU A 284 -4.14 17.29 7.31
C LEU A 284 -3.36 18.26 6.42
N GLU A 285 -2.79 19.31 7.01
CA GLU A 285 -1.94 20.28 6.29
C GLU A 285 -0.70 19.60 5.71
N ASN A 286 -0.06 18.71 6.47
CA ASN A 286 1.08 17.95 5.98
C ASN A 286 0.73 17.09 4.76
N TRP A 287 -0.42 16.42 4.76
CA TRP A 287 -0.91 15.65 3.61
C TRP A 287 -1.17 16.54 2.40
N ASN A 288 -1.83 17.68 2.57
CA ASN A 288 -2.06 18.63 1.48
C ASN A 288 -0.74 19.13 0.87
N CYS A 289 0.23 19.48 1.70
CA CYS A 289 1.55 19.90 1.24
C CYS A 289 2.30 18.76 0.53
N TYR A 290 2.17 17.52 1.02
CA TYR A 290 2.83 16.38 0.40
C TYR A 290 2.20 16.03 -0.96
N LEU A 291 0.86 16.05 -1.07
CA LEU A 291 0.15 15.88 -2.33
C LEU A 291 0.49 16.99 -3.32
N ASN A 292 0.53 18.26 -2.88
CA ASN A 292 0.98 19.39 -3.72
C ASN A 292 2.37 19.10 -4.34
N PHE A 293 3.31 18.63 -3.51
CA PHE A 293 4.66 18.30 -3.96
C PHE A 293 4.64 17.17 -5.01
N ALA A 294 3.88 16.10 -4.77
CA ALA A 294 3.80 14.97 -5.69
C ALA A 294 3.09 15.30 -7.00
N GLU A 295 2.06 16.17 -6.99
CA GLU A 295 1.38 16.62 -8.21
C GLU A 295 2.28 17.47 -9.12
N LEU A 296 3.16 18.28 -8.51
CA LEU A 296 4.05 19.20 -9.22
C LEU A 296 5.33 18.52 -9.72
N HIS A 297 5.87 17.58 -8.94
CA HIS A 297 7.20 17.03 -9.17
C HIS A 297 7.23 15.51 -9.38
N GLY A 298 6.13 14.81 -9.07
CA GLY A 298 6.04 13.37 -9.16
C GLY A 298 5.61 12.87 -10.54
N ASP A 299 5.93 11.61 -10.82
CA ASP A 299 5.30 10.89 -11.92
C ASP A 299 3.84 10.53 -11.56
N PHE A 300 3.02 10.26 -12.59
CA PHE A 300 1.59 9.96 -12.41
C PHE A 300 1.36 8.74 -11.52
N ASP A 301 2.18 7.70 -11.68
CA ASP A 301 2.06 6.45 -10.93
C ASP A 301 2.33 6.64 -9.42
N TRP A 302 3.32 7.45 -9.07
CA TRP A 302 3.61 7.81 -7.69
C TRP A 302 2.53 8.69 -7.11
N ALA A 303 2.03 9.67 -7.85
CA ALA A 303 0.94 10.53 -7.41
C ALA A 303 -0.31 9.70 -7.06
N VAL A 304 -0.72 8.76 -7.93
CA VAL A 304 -1.81 7.80 -7.66
C VAL A 304 -1.55 7.05 -6.35
N LYS A 305 -0.38 6.42 -6.20
CA LYS A 305 -0.04 5.65 -5.00
C LYS A 305 -0.03 6.50 -3.73
N LEU A 306 0.45 7.74 -3.80
CA LEU A 306 0.46 8.65 -2.66
C LEU A 306 -0.94 9.10 -2.28
N TYR A 307 -1.82 9.34 -3.26
CA TYR A 307 -3.23 9.60 -3.03
C TYR A 307 -3.92 8.46 -2.31
N GLU A 308 -3.78 7.24 -2.83
CA GLU A 308 -4.37 6.06 -2.24
C GLU A 308 -3.87 5.82 -0.81
N ARG A 309 -2.58 6.09 -0.55
CA ARG A 309 -2.01 6.06 0.80
C ARG A 309 -2.58 7.15 1.70
N CYS A 310 -2.77 8.37 1.20
CA CYS A 310 -3.35 9.49 1.94
C CYS A 310 -4.80 9.22 2.34
N LEU A 311 -5.57 8.57 1.46
CA LEU A 311 -6.96 8.22 1.69
C LEU A 311 -7.14 7.14 2.77
N ILE A 312 -6.08 6.40 3.16
CA ILE A 312 -6.17 5.46 4.28
C ILE A 312 -6.50 6.20 5.59
N PRO A 313 -5.66 7.13 6.10
CA PRO A 313 -5.97 7.87 7.31
C PRO A 313 -6.99 9.01 7.08
N CYS A 314 -7.18 9.45 5.83
CA CYS A 314 -8.04 10.58 5.47
C CYS A 314 -9.37 10.16 4.81
N ALA A 315 -9.79 8.90 4.93
CA ALA A 315 -10.97 8.39 4.23
C ALA A 315 -12.27 9.17 4.52
N ASN A 316 -12.38 9.74 5.73
CA ASN A 316 -13.57 10.48 6.19
C ASN A 316 -13.55 11.97 5.82
N TYR A 317 -12.58 12.42 5.00
CA TYR A 317 -12.35 13.81 4.65
C TYR A 317 -12.63 14.03 3.15
N PRO A 318 -13.82 14.57 2.80
CA PRO A 318 -14.24 14.74 1.40
C PRO A 318 -13.26 15.53 0.53
N GLU A 319 -12.53 16.47 1.12
CA GLU A 319 -11.57 17.33 0.42
C GLU A 319 -10.45 16.56 -0.27
N PHE A 320 -9.96 15.46 0.33
CA PHE A 320 -8.92 14.64 -0.28
C PHE A 320 -9.46 13.80 -1.44
N TRP A 321 -10.69 13.31 -1.34
CA TRP A 321 -11.35 12.59 -2.43
C TRP A 321 -11.61 13.49 -3.63
N MET A 322 -12.14 14.70 -3.41
CA MET A 322 -12.37 15.67 -4.48
C MET A 322 -11.07 16.03 -5.19
N ARG A 323 -10.04 16.36 -4.42
CA ARG A 323 -8.73 16.70 -4.96
C ARG A 323 -8.15 15.55 -5.79
N TYR A 324 -8.30 14.31 -5.32
CA TYR A 324 -7.86 13.13 -6.07
C TYR A 324 -8.60 12.99 -7.41
N VAL A 325 -9.93 13.09 -7.40
CA VAL A 325 -10.77 13.02 -8.61
C VAL A 325 -10.37 14.10 -9.61
N GLU A 326 -10.28 15.36 -9.17
CA GLU A 326 -9.90 16.50 -10.01
C GLU A 326 -8.50 16.32 -10.62
N PHE A 327 -7.53 15.86 -9.81
CA PHE A 327 -6.18 15.60 -10.30
C PHE A 327 -6.19 14.47 -11.35
N MET A 328 -6.90 13.36 -11.11
CA MET A 328 -7.02 12.25 -12.06
C MET A 328 -7.65 12.70 -13.38
N GLU A 329 -8.74 13.47 -13.33
CA GLU A 329 -9.39 14.02 -14.53
C GLU A 329 -8.45 14.93 -15.33
N SER A 330 -7.70 15.80 -14.63
CA SER A 330 -6.75 16.73 -15.27
C SER A 330 -5.61 16.01 -16.01
N LYS A 331 -5.26 14.79 -15.57
CA LYS A 331 -4.22 13.95 -16.19
C LYS A 331 -4.77 12.95 -17.19
N GLY A 332 -6.08 12.96 -17.47
CA GLY A 332 -6.74 12.04 -18.40
C GLY A 332 -7.10 10.66 -17.82
N GLY A 333 -6.93 10.46 -16.51
CA GLY A 333 -7.23 9.22 -15.78
C GLY A 333 -8.70 9.08 -15.38
N ARG A 334 -9.63 9.22 -16.32
CA ARG A 334 -11.09 9.25 -16.04
C ARG A 334 -11.59 8.00 -15.31
N GLU A 335 -11.08 6.82 -15.66
CA GLU A 335 -11.50 5.57 -15.00
C GLU A 335 -11.11 5.55 -13.51
N ILE A 336 -9.89 6.01 -13.19
CA ILE A 336 -9.42 6.10 -11.80
C ILE A 336 -10.24 7.14 -11.03
N ALA A 337 -10.57 8.27 -11.66
CA ALA A 337 -11.42 9.30 -11.07
C ALA A 337 -12.81 8.75 -10.71
N ASN A 338 -13.46 8.03 -11.63
CA ASN A 338 -14.76 7.41 -11.39
C ASN A 338 -14.70 6.36 -10.26
N LEU A 339 -13.69 5.50 -10.26
CA LEU A 339 -13.49 4.50 -9.20
C LEU A 339 -13.25 5.15 -7.83
N ALA A 340 -12.53 6.27 -7.78
CA ALA A 340 -12.36 7.04 -6.55
C ALA A 340 -13.68 7.64 -6.07
N LEU A 341 -14.48 8.20 -6.97
CA LEU A 341 -15.79 8.78 -6.65
C LEU A 341 -16.79 7.72 -6.14
N ASP A 342 -16.82 6.55 -6.78
CA ASP A 342 -17.66 5.42 -6.35
C ASP A 342 -17.29 4.97 -4.94
N ARG A 343 -16.01 4.78 -4.65
CA ARG A 343 -15.54 4.43 -3.30
C ARG A 343 -15.88 5.51 -2.28
N ALA A 344 -15.67 6.79 -2.62
CA ALA A 344 -15.99 7.90 -1.75
C ALA A 344 -17.48 7.90 -1.36
N THR A 345 -18.37 7.78 -2.34
CA THR A 345 -19.82 7.91 -2.13
C THR A 345 -20.48 6.66 -1.56
N GLN A 346 -20.04 5.48 -1.98
CA GLN A 346 -20.69 4.21 -1.61
C GLN A 346 -20.11 3.60 -0.34
N ILE A 347 -18.86 3.91 0.02
CA ILE A 347 -18.17 3.24 1.13
C ILE A 347 -17.89 4.22 2.27
N PHE A 348 -17.17 5.31 2.01
CA PHE A 348 -16.57 6.12 3.09
C PHE A 348 -17.39 7.33 3.53
N LEU A 349 -18.08 8.01 2.61
CA LEU A 349 -18.78 9.27 2.88
C LEU A 349 -20.31 9.12 2.94
N LYS A 350 -20.81 7.90 3.21
CA LYS A 350 -22.25 7.56 3.27
C LYS A 350 -23.05 8.57 4.12
N VAL A 351 -22.51 8.99 5.27
CA VAL A 351 -23.17 9.90 6.24
C VAL A 351 -23.26 11.34 5.71
N TYR A 352 -22.26 11.82 4.96
CA TYR A 352 -22.29 13.17 4.36
C TYR A 352 -23.39 13.29 3.30
N ILE A 353 -23.68 12.21 2.56
CA ILE A 353 -24.80 12.16 1.60
C ILE A 353 -26.16 12.29 2.32
N PHE A 354 -26.29 11.68 3.50
CA PHE A 354 -27.53 11.72 4.28
C PHE A 354 -27.77 13.10 4.95
N LEU A 355 -26.71 13.72 5.48
CA LEU A 355 -26.77 15.04 6.10
C LEU A 355 -26.98 16.17 5.08
N THR A 356 -26.37 16.10 3.89
CA THR A 356 -26.58 17.10 2.83
C THR A 356 -27.96 17.03 2.18
N ARG A 357 -28.63 15.86 2.19
CA ARG A 357 -30.03 15.73 1.78
C ARG A 357 -31.03 16.33 2.78
N SER A 358 -30.64 16.53 4.03
CA SER A 358 -31.50 17.06 5.10
C SER A 358 -31.25 18.53 5.43
N LEU A 359 -30.14 19.12 4.99
CA LEU A 359 -29.79 20.53 5.25
C LEU A 359 -29.35 21.25 3.96
N SER A 360 -30.05 22.32 3.59
CA SER A 360 -29.69 23.22 2.49
C SER A 360 -28.57 24.18 2.91
N PHE A 361 -27.32 23.93 2.47
CA PHE A 361 -26.17 24.81 2.73
C PHE A 361 -25.35 25.15 1.46
N HIS A 362 -24.36 26.03 1.64
CA HIS A 362 -23.81 27.08 0.76
C HIS A 362 -23.06 26.65 -0.53
N HIS A 363 -22.66 27.65 -1.32
CA HIS A 363 -22.19 27.55 -2.72
C HIS A 363 -20.95 26.64 -2.97
N GLU A 364 -20.11 26.39 -1.96
CA GLU A 364 -18.98 25.45 -2.04
C GLU A 364 -19.43 23.98 -1.82
N ASP A 365 -20.40 23.75 -0.94
CA ASP A 365 -21.06 22.45 -0.75
C ASP A 365 -21.85 22.03 -2.00
N THR A 366 -22.19 22.98 -2.87
CA THR A 366 -22.93 22.72 -4.11
C THR A 366 -22.09 21.96 -5.13
N LYS A 367 -20.74 22.03 -5.10
CA LYS A 367 -19.89 21.18 -5.96
C LYS A 367 -19.84 19.73 -5.46
N ILE A 368 -19.72 19.52 -4.15
CA ILE A 368 -19.82 18.20 -3.51
C ILE A 368 -21.18 17.60 -3.83
N ILE A 369 -22.26 18.36 -3.58
CA ILE A 369 -23.62 17.93 -3.85
C ILE A 369 -23.83 17.71 -5.35
N ASN A 370 -23.31 18.55 -6.25
CA ASN A 370 -23.46 18.33 -7.69
C ASN A 370 -22.66 17.12 -8.17
N CYS A 371 -21.39 16.95 -7.81
CA CYS A 371 -20.62 15.75 -8.19
C CYS A 371 -21.25 14.46 -7.63
N ILE A 372 -21.79 14.51 -6.40
CA ILE A 372 -22.48 13.38 -5.76
C ILE A 372 -23.89 13.16 -6.34
N SER A 373 -24.63 14.22 -6.68
CA SER A 373 -26.01 14.13 -7.21
C SER A 373 -26.04 13.77 -8.69
N TYR A 374 -25.12 14.30 -9.50
CA TYR A 374 -24.99 13.96 -10.91
C TYR A 374 -24.28 12.61 -11.13
N GLY A 375 -23.39 12.17 -10.23
CA GLY A 375 -22.81 10.82 -10.26
C GLY A 375 -23.82 9.69 -10.01
N VAL A 376 -24.90 9.97 -9.28
CA VAL A 376 -25.98 9.00 -9.01
C VAL A 376 -27.00 8.93 -10.16
N VAL A 377 -27.02 9.91 -11.07
CA VAL A 377 -27.95 9.97 -12.20
C VAL A 377 -27.18 9.93 -13.54
N HIS A 378 -26.85 8.71 -13.96
CA HIS A 378 -26.41 8.32 -15.32
C HIS A 378 -24.93 8.53 -15.74
N PRO A 379 -24.23 7.50 -16.29
CA PRO A 379 -22.81 7.57 -16.67
C PRO A 379 -22.43 8.36 -17.95
N PHE A 380 -23.33 9.13 -18.58
CA PHE A 380 -23.14 9.57 -19.98
C PHE A 380 -23.13 11.09 -20.27
N LEU A 381 -23.15 11.97 -19.26
CA LEU A 381 -23.34 13.42 -19.51
C LEU A 381 -22.18 14.37 -19.11
N PHE A 382 -20.97 13.86 -18.83
CA PHE A 382 -19.78 14.71 -18.65
C PHE A 382 -19.13 15.16 -19.98
N SER A 383 -19.95 15.65 -20.91
CA SER A 383 -19.49 16.35 -22.12
C SER A 383 -20.00 17.79 -22.24
N PHE A 384 -20.68 18.35 -21.23
CA PHE A 384 -21.38 19.63 -21.37
C PHE A 384 -20.85 20.83 -20.54
N CYS A 385 -19.70 20.72 -19.87
CA CYS A 385 -19.04 21.88 -19.23
C CYS A 385 -17.85 22.42 -20.05
N LYS A 386 -18.03 22.51 -21.38
CA LYS A 386 -17.05 23.17 -22.27
C LYS A 386 -17.73 23.99 -23.36
N VAL A 387 -18.74 24.78 -23.01
CA VAL A 387 -19.29 25.82 -23.91
C VAL A 387 -19.77 26.99 -23.05
N ASN A 388 -19.42 28.21 -23.47
CA ASN A 388 -19.79 29.53 -22.94
C ASN A 388 -18.84 30.18 -21.91
N ASN A 389 -17.71 30.65 -22.43
CA ASN A 389 -17.28 32.03 -22.17
C ASN A 389 -16.67 32.62 -23.45
N ASP A 390 -17.53 32.77 -24.46
CA ASP A 390 -17.36 33.71 -25.56
C ASP A 390 -18.72 34.35 -25.78
N CYS A 391 -18.89 35.58 -25.32
CA CYS A 391 -19.87 36.54 -25.83
C CYS A 391 -19.34 37.94 -25.56
N SER A 392 -18.68 38.45 -26.59
CA SER A 392 -18.48 39.86 -26.89
C SER A 392 -19.82 40.58 -27.16
N GLY A 393 -19.81 41.89 -26.87
CA GLY A 393 -20.67 42.92 -27.47
C GLY A 393 -21.78 43.45 -26.55
N ASN A 394 -22.14 44.72 -26.51
CA ASN A 394 -21.75 45.94 -27.24
C ASN A 394 -22.39 47.13 -26.50
N LEU A 395 -21.65 48.22 -26.25
CA LEU A 395 -21.98 49.64 -26.53
C LEU A 395 -20.89 50.56 -25.95
#